data_AF-A0A524ATN9-F1
#
_entry.id   AF-A0A524ATN9-F1
#
_cell.length_a   1.000
_cell.length_b   1.000
_cell.length_c   1.000
_cell.angle_alpha   90.00
_cell.angle_beta   90.00
_cell.angle_gamma   90.00
#
_symmetry.space_group_name_H-M   'P 1'
#
loop_
_entity.id
_entity.type
_entity.pdbx_description
1 polymer ?
#
loop_
_entity_poly.entity_id
_entity_poly.type
_entity_poly.pdbx_seq_one_letter_code
_entity_poly.pdbx_strand_id
1 'polypeptide(L)'
;MTPSLADIIHDKAYRRTTRGRTTGPYSRLLSGICNLLFVYILVSLFKDKHYIPLVALVALAMTPIAPLAVLGSFIYFLYAKYWTGAILLAVYWLIGWLSVRFGIRYNAKRITGQAAYVDPFEGMPDVGTAGIIELCSFALALLITGALAIPFWVLFGLATAYRLFFYYFRLRSRWATLHYPLMLRYTAIAASQMAVAAREEKQYSAESTLHALVTSAYPGWTSEQVVSLISSAKQKMLAFADREPLEDYIRSRNASLDENALSESMGKIQAALNGPERDAILLGYVIAEIVGRDFGDKERTKYLAECISGRAR
;
A
#
# COMPACT_ATOMS: atom_id res chain seq x y z
N MET A 1 -16.99 -22.03 -24.18
CA MET A 1 -16.31 -20.85 -24.74
C MET A 1 -15.11 -20.54 -23.88
N THR A 2 -13.90 -20.62 -24.44
CA THR A 2 -12.66 -20.21 -23.77
C THR A 2 -12.59 -18.68 -23.75
N PRO A 3 -12.30 -18.03 -22.61
CA PRO A 3 -12.17 -16.58 -22.55
C PRO A 3 -11.01 -16.12 -23.42
N SER A 4 -11.18 -15.01 -24.14
CA SER A 4 -10.10 -14.44 -24.95
C SER A 4 -8.99 -13.87 -24.06
N LEU A 5 -7.78 -13.74 -24.59
CA LEU A 5 -6.66 -13.11 -23.87
C LEU A 5 -7.01 -11.69 -23.40
N ALA A 6 -7.79 -10.95 -24.20
CA ALA A 6 -8.28 -9.62 -23.86
C ALA A 6 -9.22 -9.64 -22.64
N ASP A 7 -10.13 -10.63 -22.55
CA ASP A 7 -11.04 -10.78 -21.41
C ASP A 7 -10.27 -11.12 -20.12
N ILE A 8 -9.22 -11.96 -20.22
CA ILE A 8 -8.35 -12.31 -19.09
C ILE A 8 -7.57 -11.07 -18.60
N ILE A 9 -7.03 -10.27 -19.51
CA ILE A 9 -6.31 -9.02 -19.17
C ILE A 9 -7.28 -8.03 -18.50
N HIS A 10 -8.48 -7.86 -19.06
CA HIS A 10 -9.49 -6.97 -18.53
C HIS A 10 -9.95 -7.38 -17.12
N ASP A 11 -10.28 -8.66 -16.89
CA ASP A 11 -10.67 -9.14 -15.54
C ASP A 11 -9.52 -8.97 -14.53
N LYS A 12 -8.29 -9.29 -14.92
CA LYS A 12 -7.11 -9.10 -14.04
C LYS A 12 -6.87 -7.63 -13.71
N ALA A 13 -7.09 -6.73 -14.67
CA ALA A 13 -6.99 -5.29 -14.46
C ALA A 13 -8.11 -4.77 -13.55
N TYR A 14 -9.36 -5.17 -13.80
CA TYR A 14 -10.52 -4.80 -12.99
C TYR A 14 -10.38 -5.23 -11.52
N ARG A 15 -9.91 -6.47 -11.27
CA ARG A 15 -9.64 -6.94 -9.91
C ARG A 15 -8.51 -6.18 -9.22
N ARG A 16 -7.57 -5.60 -9.97
CA ARG A 16 -6.48 -4.79 -9.40
C ARG A 16 -6.97 -3.40 -9.04
N THR A 17 -7.78 -2.77 -9.89
CA THR A 17 -8.28 -1.39 -9.67
C THR A 17 -9.40 -1.31 -8.62
N THR A 18 -10.12 -2.40 -8.36
CA THR A 18 -11.24 -2.45 -7.39
C THR A 18 -10.83 -2.79 -5.95
N ARG A 19 -9.56 -3.11 -5.68
CA ARG A 19 -9.05 -3.43 -4.32
C ARG A 19 -8.85 -2.16 -3.50
N GLY A 20 -9.95 -1.62 -2.98
CA GLY A 20 -9.93 -0.36 -2.26
C GLY A 20 -10.10 -0.44 -0.74
N ARG A 21 -10.26 -1.59 -0.09
CA ARG A 21 -10.41 -1.60 1.38
C ARG A 21 -9.07 -1.27 2.06
N THR A 22 -8.83 0.01 2.32
CA THR A 22 -7.59 0.46 2.91
C THR A 22 -7.59 0.23 4.41
N THR A 23 -6.69 -0.63 4.89
CA THR A 23 -6.22 -0.58 6.29
C THR A 23 -4.94 0.24 6.27
N GLY A 24 -4.93 1.39 6.93
CA GLY A 24 -3.77 2.28 6.92
C GLY A 24 -2.48 1.59 7.40
N PRO A 25 -1.29 2.14 7.10
CA PRO A 25 -0.01 1.50 7.43
C PRO A 25 0.12 0.99 8.87
N TYR A 26 -0.25 1.82 9.84
CA TYR A 26 -0.21 1.45 11.26
C TYR A 26 -1.21 0.33 11.60
N SER A 27 -2.42 0.38 11.06
CA SER A 27 -3.41 -0.68 11.26
C SER A 27 -2.92 -2.02 10.69
N ARG A 28 -2.25 -2.00 9.53
CA ARG A 28 -1.68 -3.21 8.92
C ARG A 28 -0.54 -3.81 9.75
N LEU A 29 0.37 -2.98 10.25
CA LEU A 29 1.44 -3.42 11.15
C LEU A 29 0.87 -4.03 12.44
N LEU A 30 -0.05 -3.32 13.10
CA LEU A 30 -0.68 -3.79 14.33
C LEU A 30 -1.51 -5.07 14.09
N SER A 31 -2.19 -5.18 12.95
CA SER A 31 -2.89 -6.41 12.57
C SER A 31 -1.93 -7.59 12.37
N GLY A 32 -0.73 -7.36 11.82
CA GLY A 32 0.32 -8.39 11.73
C GLY A 32 0.76 -8.87 13.11
N ILE A 33 1.00 -7.94 14.04
CA ILE A 33 1.33 -8.25 15.43
C ILE A 33 0.18 -9.01 16.11
N CYS A 34 -1.07 -8.59 15.90
CA CYS A 34 -2.24 -9.31 16.42
C CYS A 34 -2.29 -10.76 15.90
N ASN A 35 -1.97 -11.00 14.62
CA ASN A 35 -1.96 -12.35 14.06
C ASN A 35 -0.87 -13.22 14.71
N LEU A 36 0.34 -12.69 14.91
CA LEU A 36 1.40 -13.40 15.62
C LEU A 36 1.01 -13.70 17.07
N LEU A 37 0.45 -12.71 17.77
CA LEU A 37 -0.01 -12.88 19.15
C LEU A 37 -1.16 -13.90 19.24
N PHE A 38 -2.08 -13.91 18.27
CA PHE A 38 -3.13 -14.92 18.19
C PHE A 38 -2.55 -16.32 18.01
N VAL A 39 -1.59 -16.50 17.08
CA VAL A 39 -0.89 -17.78 16.92
C VAL A 39 -0.19 -18.19 18.22
N TYR A 40 0.48 -17.26 18.90
CA TYR A 40 1.11 -17.53 20.19
C TYR A 40 0.10 -17.99 21.24
N ILE A 41 -1.06 -17.31 21.37
CA ILE A 41 -2.15 -17.73 22.26
C ILE A 41 -2.61 -19.15 21.93
N LEU A 42 -2.87 -19.45 20.65
CA LEU A 42 -3.32 -20.80 20.25
C LEU A 42 -2.29 -21.88 20.62
N VAL A 43 -1.01 -21.64 20.37
CA VAL A 43 0.06 -22.60 20.71
C VAL A 43 0.21 -22.77 22.22
N SER A 44 0.12 -21.68 23.00
CA SER A 44 0.13 -21.74 24.46
C SER A 44 -1.04 -22.56 25.01
N LEU A 45 -2.26 -22.32 24.51
CA LEU A 45 -3.44 -23.08 24.93
C LEU A 45 -3.34 -24.56 24.59
N PHE A 46 -2.76 -24.89 23.43
CA PHE A 46 -2.52 -26.27 23.04
C PHE A 46 -1.52 -26.96 23.97
N LYS A 47 -0.39 -26.30 24.29
CA LYS A 47 0.64 -26.83 25.19
C LYS A 47 0.14 -26.99 26.63
N ASP A 48 -0.65 -26.04 27.10
CA ASP A 48 -1.19 -26.02 28.45
C ASP A 48 -2.50 -26.82 28.57
N LYS A 49 -2.89 -27.55 27.52
CA LYS A 49 -4.05 -28.46 27.48
C LYS A 49 -5.40 -27.77 27.72
N HIS A 50 -5.51 -26.48 27.43
CA HIS A 50 -6.75 -25.71 27.48
C HIS A 50 -7.52 -25.83 26.15
N TYR A 51 -8.04 -27.02 25.84
CA TYR A 51 -8.63 -27.33 24.53
C TYR A 51 -9.99 -26.65 24.28
N ILE A 52 -10.82 -26.44 25.30
CA ILE A 52 -12.13 -25.77 25.14
C ILE A 52 -11.98 -24.35 24.59
N PRO A 53 -11.22 -23.43 25.23
CA PRO A 53 -11.02 -22.09 24.69
C PRO A 53 -10.23 -22.10 23.38
N LEU A 54 -9.31 -23.06 23.17
CA LEU A 54 -8.61 -23.24 21.90
C LEU A 54 -9.60 -23.48 20.75
N VAL A 55 -10.48 -24.47 20.88
CA VAL A 55 -11.48 -24.82 19.85
C VAL A 55 -12.44 -23.65 19.62
N ALA A 56 -12.90 -23.00 20.70
CA ALA A 56 -13.80 -21.85 20.59
C ALA A 56 -13.16 -20.70 19.80
N LEU A 57 -11.91 -20.35 20.09
CA LEU A 57 -11.18 -19.28 19.39
C LEU A 57 -10.93 -19.63 17.93
N VAL A 58 -10.56 -20.87 17.61
CA VAL A 58 -10.34 -21.31 16.22
C VAL A 58 -11.64 -21.31 15.41
N ALA A 59 -12.72 -21.89 15.96
CA ALA A 59 -14.00 -22.00 15.28
C ALA A 59 -14.66 -20.63 15.04
N LEU A 60 -14.47 -19.69 15.97
CA LEU A 60 -15.15 -18.39 15.92
C LEU A 60 -14.28 -17.27 15.34
N ALA A 61 -12.98 -17.50 15.09
CA ALA A 61 -12.02 -16.48 14.65
C ALA A 61 -12.45 -15.73 13.37
N MET A 62 -13.13 -16.43 12.46
CA MET A 62 -13.57 -15.90 11.16
C MET A 62 -15.05 -15.48 11.16
N THR A 63 -15.70 -15.46 12.32
CA THR A 63 -17.12 -15.12 12.45
C THR A 63 -17.31 -13.72 13.01
N PRO A 64 -18.45 -13.05 12.75
CA PRO A 64 -18.81 -11.78 13.40
C PRO A 64 -18.85 -11.86 14.94
N ILE A 65 -18.90 -13.08 15.48
CA ILE A 65 -19.01 -13.39 16.91
C ILE A 65 -17.61 -13.53 17.56
N ALA A 66 -16.52 -13.44 16.78
CA ALA A 66 -15.14 -13.50 17.29
C ALA A 66 -14.88 -12.64 18.56
N PRO A 67 -15.41 -11.41 18.69
CA PRO A 67 -15.23 -10.62 19.91
C PRO A 67 -15.83 -11.27 21.16
N LEU A 68 -16.97 -11.96 21.01
CA LEU A 68 -17.61 -12.70 22.10
C LEU A 68 -16.79 -13.94 22.50
N ALA A 69 -16.17 -14.62 21.52
CA ALA A 69 -15.27 -15.75 21.79
C ALA A 69 -14.05 -15.31 22.62
N VAL A 70 -13.47 -14.15 22.28
CA VAL A 70 -12.35 -13.54 23.02
C VAL A 70 -12.78 -13.18 24.45
N LEU A 71 -13.94 -12.54 24.62
CA LEU A 71 -14.47 -12.16 25.93
C LEU A 71 -14.77 -13.40 26.80
N GLY A 72 -15.44 -14.41 26.24
CA GLY A 72 -15.73 -15.66 26.93
C GLY A 72 -14.46 -16.41 27.35
N SER A 73 -13.45 -16.44 26.47
CA SER A 73 -12.14 -17.04 26.79
C SER A 73 -11.40 -16.28 27.89
N PHE A 74 -11.50 -14.95 27.91
CA PHE A 74 -10.93 -14.12 28.96
C PHE A 74 -11.58 -14.41 30.33
N ILE A 75 -12.92 -14.46 30.39
CA ILE A 75 -13.66 -14.82 31.61
C ILE A 75 -13.28 -16.23 32.07
N TYR A 76 -13.20 -17.18 31.14
CA TYR A 76 -12.77 -18.55 31.44
C TYR A 76 -11.37 -18.59 32.06
N PHE A 77 -10.40 -17.84 31.52
CA PHE A 77 -9.04 -17.81 32.09
C PHE A 77 -8.96 -17.17 33.47
N LEU A 78 -9.76 -16.13 33.75
CA LEU A 78 -9.87 -15.58 35.11
C LEU A 78 -10.43 -16.62 36.08
N TYR A 79 -11.48 -17.34 35.69
CA TYR A 79 -12.07 -18.41 36.51
C TYR A 79 -11.08 -19.57 36.74
N ALA A 80 -10.40 -20.02 35.69
CA ALA A 80 -9.40 -21.08 35.74
C ALA A 80 -8.07 -20.63 36.35
N LYS A 81 -7.93 -19.36 36.75
CA LYS A 81 -6.70 -18.73 37.26
C LYS A 81 -5.49 -18.88 36.32
N TYR A 82 -5.76 -18.96 35.01
CA TYR A 82 -4.73 -19.03 33.96
C TYR A 82 -4.28 -17.62 33.56
N TRP A 83 -3.48 -17.00 34.43
CA TRP A 83 -3.06 -15.59 34.29
C TRP A 83 -2.32 -15.29 32.99
N THR A 84 -1.50 -16.23 32.51
CA THR A 84 -0.78 -16.08 31.24
C THR A 84 -1.75 -15.86 30.08
N GLY A 85 -2.79 -16.69 29.95
CA GLY A 85 -3.81 -16.52 28.91
C GLY A 85 -4.62 -15.23 29.06
N ALA A 86 -4.96 -14.84 30.29
CA ALA A 86 -5.66 -13.59 30.55
C ALA A 86 -4.82 -12.37 30.10
N ILE A 87 -3.54 -12.32 30.45
CA ILE A 87 -2.62 -11.24 30.06
C ILE A 87 -2.48 -11.20 28.52
N LEU A 88 -2.26 -12.35 27.88
CA LEU A 88 -2.10 -12.41 26.42
C LEU A 88 -3.36 -11.95 25.68
N LEU A 89 -4.56 -12.34 26.13
CA LEU A 89 -5.82 -11.87 25.55
C LEU A 89 -6.04 -10.37 25.78
N ALA A 90 -5.66 -9.83 26.95
CA ALA A 90 -5.75 -8.40 27.22
C ALA A 90 -4.85 -7.59 26.27
N VAL A 91 -3.61 -8.04 26.07
CA VAL A 91 -2.68 -7.41 25.12
C VAL A 91 -3.21 -7.54 23.69
N TYR A 92 -3.73 -8.71 23.29
CA TYR A 92 -4.34 -8.94 21.98
C TYR A 92 -5.50 -7.97 21.72
N TRP A 93 -6.39 -7.81 22.69
CA TRP A 93 -7.50 -6.88 22.61
C TRP A 93 -7.04 -5.43 22.48
N LEU A 94 -6.06 -5.01 23.27
CA LEU A 94 -5.51 -3.64 23.23
C LEU A 94 -4.90 -3.31 21.87
N ILE A 95 -4.05 -4.20 21.33
CA ILE A 95 -3.41 -4.02 20.02
C ILE A 95 -4.48 -4.04 18.91
N GLY A 96 -5.46 -4.94 18.99
CA GLY A 96 -6.58 -5.01 18.06
C GLY A 96 -7.40 -3.72 18.05
N TRP A 97 -7.74 -3.19 19.22
CA TRP A 97 -8.46 -1.93 19.36
C TRP A 97 -7.66 -0.74 18.78
N LEU A 98 -6.36 -0.65 19.07
CA LEU A 98 -5.48 0.36 18.48
C LEU A 98 -5.45 0.24 16.96
N SER A 99 -5.31 -0.97 16.42
CA SER A 99 -5.33 -1.23 14.98
C SER A 99 -6.60 -0.69 14.32
N VAL A 100 -7.77 -0.99 14.89
CA VAL A 100 -9.06 -0.50 14.39
C VAL A 100 -9.12 1.03 14.44
N ARG A 101 -8.71 1.65 15.55
CA ARG A 101 -8.69 3.12 15.71
C ARG A 101 -7.80 3.80 14.66
N PHE A 102 -6.61 3.27 14.41
CA PHE A 102 -5.73 3.78 13.35
C PHE A 102 -6.33 3.58 11.96
N GLY A 103 -6.98 2.44 11.72
CA GLY A 103 -7.69 2.16 10.47
C GLY A 103 -8.81 3.18 10.20
N ILE A 104 -9.67 3.43 11.19
CA ILE A 104 -10.76 4.42 11.09
C ILE A 104 -10.20 5.82 10.81
N ARG A 105 -9.20 6.27 11.57
CA ARG A 105 -8.58 7.60 11.36
C ARG A 105 -7.96 7.74 9.97
N TYR A 106 -7.31 6.68 9.48
CA TYR A 106 -6.72 6.67 8.14
C TYR A 106 -7.78 6.74 7.03
N ASN A 107 -8.91 6.07 7.23
CA ASN A 107 -9.99 5.99 6.24
C ASN A 107 -10.90 7.22 6.24
N ALA A 108 -11.01 7.95 7.36
CA ALA A 108 -11.89 9.10 7.49
C ALA A 108 -11.74 10.11 6.35
N LYS A 109 -10.50 10.50 6.00
CA LYS A 109 -10.22 11.46 4.91
C LYS A 109 -10.44 10.87 3.50
N ARG A 110 -10.29 9.55 3.35
CA ARG A 110 -10.37 8.87 2.05
C ARG A 110 -11.80 8.57 1.65
N ILE A 111 -12.64 8.19 2.62
CA ILE A 111 -14.08 7.98 2.41
C ILE A 111 -14.75 9.30 1.99
N THR A 112 -14.34 10.43 2.58
CA THR A 112 -14.87 11.76 2.24
C THR A 112 -14.27 12.35 0.96
N GLY A 113 -13.41 11.62 0.23
CA GLY A 113 -12.77 12.11 -1.00
C GLY A 113 -11.76 13.25 -0.80
N GLN A 114 -11.33 13.51 0.44
CA GLN A 114 -10.31 14.50 0.77
C GLN A 114 -8.88 13.99 0.52
N ALA A 115 -8.71 12.68 0.46
CA ALA A 115 -7.45 12.01 0.13
C ALA A 115 -7.70 10.85 -0.84
N ALA A 116 -6.68 10.47 -1.61
CA ALA A 116 -6.76 9.38 -2.57
C ALA A 116 -7.08 8.03 -1.89
N TYR A 117 -8.03 7.31 -2.47
CA TYR A 117 -8.48 5.98 -2.07
C TYR A 117 -7.54 4.90 -2.61
N VAL A 118 -6.30 4.92 -2.11
CA VAL A 118 -5.21 4.06 -2.55
C VAL A 118 -4.58 3.34 -1.35
N ASP A 119 -4.40 2.02 -1.47
CA ASP A 119 -3.70 1.21 -0.47
C ASP A 119 -2.18 1.30 -0.72
N PRO A 120 -1.37 1.76 0.25
CA PRO A 120 0.08 1.87 0.08
C PRO A 120 0.78 0.55 -0.29
N PHE A 121 0.19 -0.59 0.08
CA PHE A 121 0.74 -1.92 -0.19
C PHE A 121 -0.03 -2.66 -1.29
N GLU A 122 -0.82 -1.95 -2.09
CA GLU A 122 -1.45 -2.52 -3.28
C GLU A 122 -0.39 -3.12 -4.22
N GLY A 123 -0.72 -4.29 -4.78
CA GLY A 123 0.14 -5.00 -5.74
C GLY A 123 1.39 -5.63 -5.14
N MET A 124 1.37 -6.00 -3.85
CA MET A 124 2.47 -6.72 -3.18
C MET A 124 2.08 -8.17 -2.83
N PRO A 125 1.81 -9.06 -3.81
CA PRO A 125 1.41 -10.44 -3.54
C PRO A 125 2.49 -11.24 -2.80
N ASP A 126 3.77 -11.01 -3.11
CA ASP A 126 4.90 -11.72 -2.50
C ASP A 126 5.03 -11.41 -1.01
N VAL A 127 4.72 -10.17 -0.62
CA VAL A 127 4.65 -9.78 0.80
C VAL A 127 3.50 -10.49 1.52
N GLY A 128 2.39 -10.75 0.83
CA GLY A 128 1.30 -11.57 1.33
C GLY A 128 1.72 -13.03 1.55
N THR A 129 2.38 -13.63 0.55
CA THR A 129 2.94 -15.00 0.64
C THR A 129 3.97 -15.11 1.78
N ALA A 130 4.87 -14.14 1.90
CA ALA A 130 5.82 -14.06 3.00
C ALA A 130 5.11 -13.99 4.36
N GLY A 131 3.97 -13.31 4.46
CA GLY A 131 3.15 -13.29 5.67
C GLY A 131 2.55 -14.65 6.04
N ILE A 132 2.19 -15.48 5.06
CA ILE A 132 1.73 -16.86 5.31
C ILE A 132 2.90 -17.70 5.83
N ILE A 133 4.07 -17.61 5.17
CA ILE A 133 5.29 -18.32 5.58
C ILE A 133 5.69 -17.92 7.01
N GLU A 134 5.64 -16.63 7.32
CA GLU A 134 5.91 -16.08 8.66
C GLU A 134 4.98 -16.71 9.71
N LEU A 135 3.67 -16.73 9.49
CA LEU A 135 2.72 -17.30 10.45
C LEU A 135 2.91 -18.80 10.65
N CYS A 136 3.10 -19.56 9.56
CA CYS A 136 3.31 -21.01 9.62
C CYS A 136 4.64 -21.36 10.32
N SER A 137 5.73 -20.69 9.95
CA SER A 137 7.04 -20.91 10.56
C SER A 137 7.06 -20.50 12.03
N PHE A 138 6.39 -19.40 12.40
CA PHE A 138 6.23 -18.99 13.79
C PHE A 138 5.45 -20.04 14.61
N ALA A 139 4.32 -20.54 14.10
CA ALA A 139 3.54 -21.58 14.77
C ALA A 139 4.36 -22.87 14.97
N LEU A 140 5.07 -23.32 13.94
CA LEU A 140 5.92 -24.52 13.99
C LEU A 140 7.10 -24.34 14.94
N ALA A 141 7.76 -23.18 14.91
CA ALA A 141 8.86 -22.84 15.82
C ALA A 141 8.43 -22.85 17.29
N LEU A 142 7.19 -22.40 17.57
CA LEU A 142 6.64 -22.44 18.92
C LEU A 142 6.24 -23.86 19.35
N LEU A 143 5.71 -24.69 18.44
CA LEU A 143 5.28 -26.05 18.77
C LEU A 143 6.46 -27.02 19.00
N ILE A 144 7.51 -26.89 18.19
CA ILE A 144 8.68 -27.76 18.22
C ILE A 144 9.67 -27.29 19.30
N THR A 145 10.35 -28.21 19.98
CA THR A 145 11.32 -27.91 21.04
C THR A 145 12.75 -28.27 20.63
N GLY A 146 13.73 -27.57 21.18
CA GLY A 146 15.16 -27.87 20.99
C GLY A 146 15.69 -27.45 19.62
N ALA A 147 16.76 -28.11 19.17
CA ALA A 147 17.48 -27.74 17.94
C ALA A 147 16.61 -27.81 16.67
N LEU A 148 15.56 -28.65 16.67
CA LEU A 148 14.63 -28.77 15.54
C LEU A 148 13.78 -27.50 15.31
N ALA A 149 13.67 -26.60 16.30
CA ALA A 149 12.96 -25.33 16.13
C ALA A 149 13.81 -24.27 15.40
N ILE A 150 15.15 -24.43 15.37
CA ILE A 150 16.08 -23.43 14.83
C ILE A 150 15.78 -23.09 13.36
N PRO A 151 15.59 -24.06 12.44
CA PRO A 151 15.27 -23.74 11.05
C PRO A 151 13.98 -22.91 10.90
N PHE A 152 12.97 -23.17 11.73
CA PHE A 152 11.71 -22.42 11.69
C PHE A 152 11.86 -21.00 12.21
N TRP A 153 12.66 -20.77 13.26
CA TRP A 153 13.00 -19.42 13.71
C TRP A 153 13.79 -18.63 12.65
N VAL A 154 14.72 -19.29 11.95
CA VAL A 154 15.45 -18.67 10.83
C VAL A 154 14.49 -18.29 9.70
N LEU A 155 13.61 -19.19 9.28
CA LEU A 155 12.62 -18.91 8.24
C LEU A 155 11.65 -17.78 8.65
N PHE A 156 11.19 -17.78 9.91
CA PHE A 156 10.38 -16.71 10.47
C PHE A 156 11.12 -15.36 10.41
N GLY A 157 12.39 -15.32 10.83
CA GLY A 157 13.23 -14.12 10.79
C GLY A 157 13.42 -13.59 9.37
N LEU A 158 13.70 -14.47 8.41
CA LEU A 158 13.86 -14.10 6.99
C LEU A 158 12.55 -13.56 6.41
N ALA A 159 11.42 -14.23 6.64
CA ALA A 159 10.11 -13.78 6.17
C ALA A 159 9.73 -12.42 6.78
N THR A 160 9.97 -12.23 8.09
CA THR A 160 9.74 -10.96 8.79
C THR A 160 10.61 -9.84 8.21
N ALA A 161 11.91 -10.08 8.04
CA ALA A 161 12.84 -9.11 7.48
C ALA A 161 12.45 -8.71 6.05
N TYR A 162 12.06 -9.69 5.21
CA TYR A 162 11.58 -9.44 3.86
C TYR A 162 10.34 -8.53 3.86
N ARG A 163 9.34 -8.81 4.70
CA ARG A 163 8.15 -7.97 4.80
C ARG A 163 8.47 -6.55 5.28
N LEU A 164 9.30 -6.42 6.32
CA LEU A 164 9.71 -5.13 6.87
C LEU A 164 10.49 -4.31 5.85
N PHE A 165 11.36 -4.94 5.06
CA PHE A 165 12.09 -4.27 3.98
C PHE A 165 11.14 -3.64 2.96
N PHE A 166 10.15 -4.40 2.46
CA PHE A 166 9.17 -3.88 1.50
C PHE A 166 8.24 -2.82 2.11
N TYR A 167 7.86 -2.98 3.37
CA TYR A 167 7.08 -1.97 4.08
C TYR A 167 7.87 -0.68 4.27
N TYR A 168 9.13 -0.77 4.69
CA TYR A 168 10.02 0.38 4.79
C TYR A 168 10.15 1.11 3.45
N PHE A 169 10.38 0.37 2.36
CA PHE A 169 10.48 0.95 1.03
C PHE A 169 9.21 1.72 0.62
N ARG A 170 8.02 1.17 0.87
CA ARG A 170 6.74 1.84 0.57
C ARG A 170 6.43 3.03 1.46
N LEU A 171 6.88 3.00 2.72
CA LEU A 171 6.55 4.01 3.72
C LEU A 171 7.66 5.05 3.93
N ARG A 172 8.82 4.92 3.26
CA ARG A 172 9.96 5.81 3.40
C ARG A 172 9.62 7.28 3.12
N SER A 173 8.73 7.52 2.16
CA SER A 173 8.23 8.86 1.83
C SER A 173 6.72 8.84 1.67
N ARG A 174 6.06 9.97 1.93
CA ARG A 174 4.61 10.07 1.78
C ARG A 174 4.21 9.87 0.31
N TRP A 175 4.97 10.44 -0.62
CA TRP A 175 4.71 10.25 -2.05
C TRP A 175 4.84 8.78 -2.50
N ALA A 176 5.76 7.98 -1.93
CA ALA A 176 5.91 6.57 -2.30
C ALA A 176 4.67 5.74 -1.97
N THR A 177 3.93 6.14 -0.93
CA THR A 177 2.66 5.49 -0.57
C THR A 177 1.57 5.64 -1.64
N LEU A 178 1.71 6.60 -2.56
CA LEU A 178 0.80 6.83 -3.68
C LEU A 178 1.41 6.42 -5.01
N HIS A 179 2.68 6.76 -5.26
CA HIS A 179 3.31 6.53 -6.56
C HIS A 179 3.27 5.06 -6.99
N TYR A 180 3.84 4.15 -6.20
CA TYR A 180 3.92 2.75 -6.59
C TYR A 180 2.55 2.08 -6.82
N PRO A 181 1.55 2.23 -5.93
CA PRO A 181 0.23 1.67 -6.21
C PRO A 181 -0.48 2.35 -7.39
N LEU A 182 -0.32 3.68 -7.58
CA LEU A 182 -0.90 4.36 -8.74
C LEU A 182 -0.24 3.94 -10.07
N MET A 183 1.07 3.71 -10.09
CA MET A 183 1.76 3.14 -11.26
C MET A 183 1.25 1.74 -11.59
N LEU A 184 1.02 0.90 -10.58
CA LEU A 184 0.42 -0.42 -10.74
C LEU A 184 -1.01 -0.35 -11.30
N ARG A 185 -1.83 0.59 -10.82
CA ARG A 185 -3.16 0.82 -11.38
C ARG A 185 -3.09 1.34 -12.81
N TYR A 186 -2.23 2.33 -13.08
CA TYR A 186 -2.06 2.89 -14.41
C TYR A 186 -1.67 1.82 -15.41
N THR A 187 -0.66 1.01 -15.11
CA THR A 187 -0.22 -0.08 -16.01
C THR A 187 -1.31 -1.12 -16.23
N ALA A 188 -2.10 -1.45 -15.20
CA ALA A 188 -3.24 -2.35 -15.34
C ALA A 188 -4.36 -1.75 -16.22
N ILE A 189 -4.70 -0.47 -16.01
CA ILE A 189 -5.71 0.24 -16.80
C ILE A 189 -5.24 0.38 -18.25
N ALA A 190 -3.99 0.79 -18.47
CA ALA A 190 -3.39 0.93 -19.79
C ALA A 190 -3.44 -0.39 -20.55
N ALA A 191 -2.99 -1.49 -19.93
CA ALA A 191 -3.06 -2.81 -20.53
C ALA A 191 -4.50 -3.23 -20.89
N SER A 192 -5.46 -2.92 -20.03
CA SER A 192 -6.88 -3.19 -20.29
C SER A 192 -7.41 -2.35 -21.46
N GLN A 193 -7.13 -1.05 -21.48
CA GLN A 193 -7.60 -0.16 -22.55
C GLN A 193 -6.93 -0.49 -23.90
N MET A 194 -5.64 -0.87 -23.89
CA MET A 194 -4.95 -1.34 -25.10
C MET A 194 -5.56 -2.64 -25.62
N ALA A 195 -5.92 -3.59 -24.74
CA ALA A 195 -6.57 -4.83 -25.15
C ALA A 195 -7.98 -4.58 -25.74
N VAL A 196 -8.75 -3.65 -25.15
CA VAL A 196 -10.06 -3.24 -25.67
C VAL A 196 -9.90 -2.53 -27.02
N ALA A 197 -8.97 -1.59 -27.13
CA ALA A 197 -8.70 -0.86 -28.36
C ALA A 197 -8.30 -1.80 -29.51
N ALA A 198 -7.43 -2.80 -29.22
CA ALA A 198 -7.07 -3.82 -30.20
C ALA A 198 -8.25 -4.69 -30.63
N ARG A 199 -9.16 -5.04 -29.70
CA ARG A 199 -10.37 -5.81 -29.99
C ARG A 199 -11.39 -5.01 -30.81
N GLU A 200 -11.48 -3.71 -30.57
CA GLU A 200 -12.43 -2.80 -31.22
C GLU A 200 -11.84 -2.12 -32.47
N GLU A 201 -10.61 -2.46 -32.87
CA GLU A 201 -9.88 -1.81 -33.97
C GLU A 201 -9.78 -0.28 -33.83
N LYS A 202 -9.69 0.20 -32.59
CA LYS A 202 -9.55 1.63 -32.24
C LYS A 202 -8.12 1.94 -31.81
N GLN A 203 -7.77 3.23 -31.88
CA GLN A 203 -6.49 3.72 -31.37
C GLN A 203 -6.55 3.88 -29.85
N TYR A 204 -5.49 3.46 -29.16
CA TYR A 204 -5.32 3.69 -27.72
C TYR A 204 -5.22 5.18 -27.40
N SER A 205 -5.89 5.62 -26.32
CA SER A 205 -5.81 6.98 -25.81
C SER A 205 -5.15 7.00 -24.43
N ALA A 206 -4.00 7.68 -24.32
CA ALA A 206 -3.35 7.88 -23.02
C ALA A 206 -4.20 8.77 -22.09
N GLU A 207 -4.98 9.68 -22.64
CA GLU A 207 -5.85 10.57 -21.88
C GLU A 207 -6.99 9.83 -21.19
N SER A 208 -7.62 8.86 -21.87
CA SER A 208 -8.64 8.01 -21.24
C SER A 208 -8.07 7.15 -20.11
N THR A 209 -6.82 6.70 -20.23
CA THR A 209 -6.11 5.98 -19.17
C THR A 209 -5.87 6.88 -17.95
N LEU A 210 -5.42 8.12 -18.16
CA LEU A 210 -5.21 9.09 -17.08
C LEU A 210 -6.53 9.44 -16.38
N HIS A 211 -7.60 9.62 -17.15
CA HIS A 211 -8.93 9.87 -16.58
C HIS A 211 -9.38 8.71 -15.69
N ALA A 212 -9.27 7.47 -16.18
CA ALA A 212 -9.61 6.27 -15.41
C ALA A 212 -8.72 6.10 -14.16
N LEU A 213 -7.42 6.44 -14.24
CA LEU A 213 -6.52 6.40 -13.09
C LEU A 213 -7.00 7.35 -11.98
N VAL A 214 -7.27 8.61 -12.32
CA VAL A 214 -7.70 9.63 -11.34
C VAL A 214 -9.08 9.27 -10.78
N THR A 215 -10.02 8.81 -11.60
CA THR A 215 -11.32 8.30 -11.13
C THR A 215 -11.15 7.12 -10.17
N SER A 216 -10.19 6.22 -10.41
CA SER A 216 -9.91 5.11 -9.49
C SER A 216 -9.32 5.58 -8.15
N ALA A 217 -8.52 6.65 -8.18
CA ALA A 217 -7.94 7.26 -6.99
C ALA A 217 -8.99 8.06 -6.19
N TYR A 218 -10.00 8.60 -6.86
CA TYR A 218 -11.07 9.39 -6.25
C TYR A 218 -12.47 8.96 -6.76
N PRO A 219 -13.01 7.82 -6.28
CA PRO A 219 -14.27 7.28 -6.78
C PRO A 219 -15.49 8.20 -6.62
N GLY A 220 -15.42 9.17 -5.70
CA GLY A 220 -16.51 10.13 -5.44
C GLY A 220 -16.40 11.46 -6.20
N TRP A 221 -15.41 11.62 -7.09
CA TRP A 221 -15.24 12.86 -7.84
C TRP A 221 -16.08 12.89 -9.13
N THR A 222 -16.49 14.10 -9.52
CA THR A 222 -17.14 14.34 -10.81
C THR A 222 -16.12 14.33 -11.95
N SER A 223 -16.58 14.08 -13.18
CA SER A 223 -15.72 14.15 -14.36
C SER A 223 -15.02 15.51 -14.50
N GLU A 224 -15.70 16.61 -14.17
CA GLU A 224 -15.12 17.96 -14.20
C GLU A 224 -13.93 18.10 -13.25
N GLN A 225 -14.03 17.55 -12.04
CA GLN A 225 -12.94 17.57 -11.06
C GLN A 225 -11.72 16.75 -11.56
N VAL A 226 -11.98 15.60 -12.19
CA VAL A 226 -10.93 14.76 -12.79
C VAL A 226 -10.23 15.49 -13.93
N VAL A 227 -11.01 16.05 -14.87
CA VAL A 227 -10.49 16.84 -15.99
C VAL A 227 -9.68 18.04 -15.50
N SER A 228 -10.19 18.75 -14.49
CA SER A 228 -9.50 19.89 -13.88
C SER A 228 -8.12 19.51 -13.34
N LEU A 229 -8.01 18.40 -12.60
CA LEU A 229 -6.72 17.93 -12.08
C LEU A 229 -5.73 17.58 -13.20
N ILE A 230 -6.20 16.87 -14.24
CA ILE A 230 -5.35 16.50 -15.38
C ILE A 230 -4.93 17.75 -16.16
N SER A 231 -5.82 18.72 -16.36
CA SER A 231 -5.49 19.99 -17.01
C SER A 231 -4.48 20.81 -16.21
N SER A 232 -4.59 20.85 -14.88
CA SER A 232 -3.62 21.47 -13.98
C SER A 232 -2.24 20.85 -14.16
N ALA A 233 -2.17 19.51 -14.14
CA ALA A 233 -0.93 18.77 -14.39
C ALA A 233 -0.31 19.12 -15.76
N LYS A 234 -1.13 19.10 -16.83
CA LYS A 234 -0.69 19.45 -18.20
C LYS A 234 -0.16 20.87 -18.28
N GLN A 235 -0.86 21.84 -17.70
CA GLN A 235 -0.47 23.25 -17.72
C GLN A 235 0.83 23.49 -16.95
N LYS A 236 0.96 22.94 -15.73
CA LYS A 236 2.17 23.07 -14.92
C LYS A 236 3.39 22.43 -15.59
N MET A 237 3.19 21.29 -16.25
CA MET A 237 4.22 20.61 -17.04
C MET A 237 4.68 21.48 -18.22
N LEU A 238 3.74 22.02 -19.00
CA LEU A 238 4.03 22.85 -20.17
C LEU A 238 4.71 24.18 -19.82
N ALA A 239 4.25 24.84 -18.76
CA ALA A 239 4.82 26.08 -18.26
C ALA A 239 6.11 25.86 -17.46
N PHE A 240 6.46 24.60 -17.16
CA PHE A 240 7.48 24.22 -16.20
C PHE A 240 7.38 25.01 -14.89
N ALA A 241 6.17 25.12 -14.35
CA ALA A 241 5.83 25.94 -13.19
C ALA A 241 6.58 25.52 -11.90
N ASP A 242 7.14 24.30 -11.89
CA ASP A 242 7.86 23.71 -10.77
C ASP A 242 9.36 23.99 -10.76
N ARG A 243 9.86 24.78 -11.72
CA ARG A 243 11.29 25.05 -11.88
C ARG A 243 11.95 25.57 -10.60
N GLU A 244 11.47 26.68 -10.06
CA GLU A 244 12.04 27.30 -8.86
C GLU A 244 11.97 26.37 -7.62
N PRO A 245 10.81 25.73 -7.30
CA PRO A 245 10.76 24.73 -6.24
C PRO A 245 11.74 23.56 -6.42
N LEU A 246 11.95 23.10 -7.66
CA LEU A 246 12.90 22.02 -7.96
C LEU A 246 14.35 22.47 -7.81
N GLU A 247 14.69 23.67 -8.28
CA GLU A 247 16.02 24.28 -8.11
C GLU A 247 16.36 24.39 -6.63
N ASP A 248 15.46 24.95 -5.82
CA ASP A 248 15.64 25.08 -4.36
C ASP A 248 15.81 23.72 -3.70
N TYR A 249 15.00 22.74 -4.07
CA TYR A 249 15.09 21.39 -3.52
C TYR A 249 16.42 20.71 -3.88
N ILE A 250 16.86 20.80 -5.13
CA ILE A 250 18.11 20.19 -5.59
C ILE A 250 19.31 20.88 -4.94
N ARG A 251 19.30 22.21 -4.84
CA ARG A 251 20.32 23.01 -4.16
C ARG A 251 20.41 22.64 -2.68
N SER A 252 19.27 22.48 -2.00
CA SER A 252 19.24 22.08 -0.58
C SER A 252 19.86 20.69 -0.31
N ARG A 253 19.85 19.80 -1.32
CA ARG A 253 20.46 18.46 -1.22
C ARG A 253 21.90 18.41 -1.67
N ASN A 254 22.35 19.39 -2.46
CA ASN A 254 23.69 19.45 -3.02
C ASN A 254 24.24 20.87 -2.87
N ALA A 255 24.65 21.23 -1.65
CA ALA A 255 25.13 22.58 -1.35
C ALA A 255 26.37 23.01 -2.15
N SER A 256 27.13 22.04 -2.69
CA SER A 256 28.31 22.27 -3.54
C SER A 256 28.01 22.31 -5.04
N LEU A 257 26.73 22.25 -5.45
CA LEU A 257 26.36 22.24 -6.86
C LEU A 257 26.54 23.65 -7.44
N ASP A 258 27.31 23.75 -8.52
CA ASP A 258 27.51 25.00 -9.26
C ASP A 258 26.19 25.48 -9.91
N GLU A 259 25.99 26.81 -9.95
CA GLU A 259 24.78 27.41 -10.54
C GLU A 259 24.65 27.10 -12.04
N ASN A 260 25.78 27.05 -12.76
CA ASN A 260 25.75 26.70 -14.19
C ASN A 260 25.31 25.24 -14.39
N ALA A 261 25.81 24.32 -13.56
CA ALA A 261 25.43 22.91 -13.60
C ALA A 261 23.95 22.71 -13.24
N LEU A 262 23.41 23.49 -12.30
CA LEU A 262 21.99 23.48 -11.96
C LEU A 262 21.14 24.01 -13.12
N SER A 263 21.53 25.14 -13.71
CA SER A 263 20.83 25.73 -14.86
C SER A 263 20.84 24.80 -16.07
N GLU A 264 21.96 24.14 -16.36
CA GLU A 264 22.07 23.13 -17.41
C GLU A 264 21.14 21.94 -17.15
N SER A 265 21.09 21.46 -15.90
CA SER A 265 20.19 20.38 -15.50
C SER A 265 18.72 20.75 -15.67
N MET A 266 18.33 21.98 -15.28
CA MET A 266 16.97 22.49 -15.52
C MET A 266 16.66 22.65 -17.00
N GLY A 267 17.63 23.08 -17.81
CA GLY A 267 17.51 23.15 -19.27
C GLY A 267 17.24 21.77 -19.89
N LYS A 268 17.95 20.73 -19.44
CA LYS A 268 17.71 19.33 -19.88
C LYS A 268 16.30 18.85 -19.51
N ILE A 269 15.82 19.19 -18.32
CA ILE A 269 14.45 18.86 -17.89
C ILE A 269 13.44 19.56 -18.80
N GLN A 270 13.60 20.87 -19.02
CA GLN A 270 12.71 21.65 -19.88
C GLN A 270 12.69 21.12 -21.33
N ALA A 271 13.83 20.68 -21.86
CA ALA A 271 13.90 20.03 -23.16
C ALA A 271 13.12 18.71 -23.18
N ALA A 272 13.27 17.87 -22.14
CA ALA A 272 12.55 16.60 -22.04
C ALA A 272 11.03 16.79 -21.94
N LEU A 273 10.55 17.82 -21.23
CA LEU A 273 9.13 18.16 -21.11
C LEU A 273 8.47 18.50 -22.46
N ASN A 274 9.26 19.02 -23.41
CA ASN A 274 8.82 19.37 -24.76
C ASN A 274 9.15 18.29 -25.81
N GLY A 275 9.79 17.19 -25.39
CA GLY A 275 10.26 16.13 -26.28
C GLY A 275 9.26 15.00 -26.51
N PRO A 276 9.66 13.93 -27.21
CA PRO A 276 8.81 12.77 -27.50
C PRO A 276 8.42 11.98 -26.25
N GLU A 277 9.15 12.12 -25.13
CA GLU A 277 8.85 11.45 -23.85
C GLU A 277 7.74 12.14 -23.03
N ARG A 278 7.17 13.24 -23.56
CA ARG A 278 6.18 14.08 -22.88
C ARG A 278 5.03 13.29 -22.25
N ASP A 279 4.49 12.29 -22.94
CA ASP A 279 3.35 11.49 -22.43
C ASP A 279 3.72 10.63 -21.23
N ALA A 280 4.95 10.10 -21.20
CA ALA A 280 5.46 9.36 -20.05
C ALA A 280 5.70 10.29 -18.85
N ILE A 281 6.16 11.52 -19.11
CA ILE A 281 6.36 12.54 -18.07
C ILE A 281 5.02 13.07 -17.53
N LEU A 282 3.99 13.17 -18.38
CA LEU A 282 2.67 13.63 -17.97
C LEU A 282 2.05 12.75 -16.87
N LEU A 283 2.23 11.42 -16.94
CA LEU A 283 1.81 10.52 -15.86
C LEU A 283 2.49 10.90 -14.53
N GLY A 284 3.79 11.20 -14.58
CA GLY A 284 4.55 11.71 -13.45
C GLY A 284 3.90 12.98 -12.88
N TYR A 285 3.57 13.96 -13.71
CA TYR A 285 2.90 15.19 -13.26
C TYR A 285 1.49 14.96 -12.70
N VAL A 286 0.70 14.05 -13.29
CA VAL A 286 -0.63 13.71 -12.76
C VAL A 286 -0.51 13.09 -11.37
N ILE A 287 0.40 12.13 -11.16
CA ILE A 287 0.66 11.58 -9.82
C ILE A 287 1.17 12.66 -8.87
N ALA A 288 1.99 13.61 -9.36
CA ALA A 288 2.47 14.72 -8.55
C ALA A 288 1.34 15.63 -8.05
N GLU A 289 0.33 15.92 -8.89
CA GLU A 289 -0.86 16.65 -8.45
C GLU A 289 -1.65 15.88 -7.39
N ILE A 290 -1.78 14.55 -7.52
CA ILE A 290 -2.42 13.71 -6.49
C ILE A 290 -1.62 13.78 -5.18
N VAL A 291 -0.29 13.67 -5.23
CA VAL A 291 0.60 13.79 -4.06
C VAL A 291 0.51 15.17 -3.41
N GLY A 292 0.51 16.24 -4.21
CA GLY A 292 0.41 17.61 -3.73
C GLY A 292 -0.91 17.88 -3.03
N ARG A 293 -2.01 17.35 -3.58
CA ARG A 293 -3.31 17.43 -2.92
C ARG A 293 -3.33 16.69 -1.57
N ASP A 294 -2.82 15.48 -1.52
CA ASP A 294 -2.93 14.62 -0.33
C ASP A 294 -1.95 15.01 0.79
N PHE A 295 -0.76 15.50 0.41
CA PHE A 295 0.36 15.71 1.35
C PHE A 295 1.00 17.10 1.31
N GLY A 296 0.57 17.97 0.40
CA GLY A 296 1.07 19.34 0.23
C GLY A 296 2.21 19.48 -0.78
N ASP A 297 2.46 20.72 -1.19
CA ASP A 297 3.41 21.04 -2.28
C ASP A 297 4.85 20.59 -2.00
N LYS A 298 5.28 20.59 -0.74
CA LYS A 298 6.63 20.09 -0.38
C LYS A 298 6.83 18.63 -0.78
N GLU A 299 5.83 17.77 -0.59
CA GLU A 299 5.93 16.36 -1.00
C GLU A 299 5.78 16.18 -2.51
N ARG A 300 5.01 17.05 -3.16
CA ARG A 300 4.89 17.12 -4.62
C ARG A 300 6.22 17.45 -5.28
N THR A 301 6.93 18.48 -4.81
CA THR A 301 8.27 18.85 -5.33
C THR A 301 9.29 17.74 -5.10
N LYS A 302 9.29 17.13 -3.90
CA LYS A 302 10.14 15.96 -3.61
C LYS A 302 9.90 14.83 -4.61
N TYR A 303 8.63 14.52 -4.87
CA TYR A 303 8.25 13.47 -5.80
C TYR A 303 8.72 13.78 -7.23
N LEU A 304 8.47 14.99 -7.74
CA LEU A 304 8.91 15.40 -9.07
C LEU A 304 10.43 15.29 -9.22
N ALA A 305 11.20 15.71 -8.22
CA ALA A 305 12.66 15.58 -8.23
C ALA A 305 13.13 14.11 -8.28
N GLU A 306 12.50 13.22 -7.51
CA GLU A 306 12.81 11.78 -7.53
C GLU A 306 12.36 11.11 -8.84
N CYS A 307 11.25 11.54 -9.44
CA CYS A 307 10.82 11.09 -10.77
C CYS A 307 11.79 11.49 -11.87
N ILE A 308 12.20 12.76 -11.90
CA ILE A 308 13.11 13.30 -12.91
C ILE A 308 14.50 12.66 -12.80
N SER A 309 14.98 12.43 -11.57
CA SER A 309 16.26 11.74 -11.34
C SER A 309 16.21 10.21 -11.54
N GLY A 310 15.05 9.66 -11.91
CA GLY A 310 14.85 8.22 -12.13
C GLY A 310 14.82 7.37 -10.85
N ARG A 311 14.93 7.98 -9.67
CA ARG A 311 14.92 7.30 -8.36
C ARG A 311 13.53 6.85 -7.91
N ALA A 312 12.48 7.37 -8.55
CA ALA A 312 11.11 6.88 -8.35
C ALA A 312 10.78 5.64 -9.20
N ARG A 313 11.69 5.13 -10.04
CA ARG A 313 11.47 3.92 -10.86
C ARG A 313 11.65 2.63 -10.07
#